data_AF-A0A396HRL3-F1
#
_entry.id   AF-A0A396HRL3-F1
#
_cell.length_a   1.000
_cell.length_b   1.000
_cell.length_c   1.000
_cell.angle_alpha   90.00
_cell.angle_beta   90.00
_cell.angle_gamma   90.00
#
_symmetry.space_group_name_H-M   'P 1'
#
loop_
_entity.id
_entity.type
_entity.pdbx_description
1 polymer ?
#
loop_
_entity_poly.entity_id
_entity_poly.type
_entity_poly.pdbx_seq_one_letter_code
_entity_poly.pdbx_strand_id
1 'polypeptide(L)' 'MANQSSTKGSSSSNPVESYIGCFISLISNYDIRYEGVLYFLNVQDSTIGLNNGMLTDFCCLLS' A
#
# COMPACT_ATOMS: atom_id res chain seq x y z
N MET A 1 -28.31 8.63 -33.83
CA MET A 1 -27.32 7.59 -33.47
C MET A 1 -26.81 7.89 -32.09
N ALA A 2 -27.05 7.01 -31.12
CA ALA A 2 -26.47 7.10 -29.78
C ALA A 2 -25.14 6.35 -29.75
N ASN A 3 -24.07 6.95 -29.24
CA ASN A 3 -22.92 6.21 -28.76
C ASN A 3 -22.60 6.67 -27.34
N GLN A 4 -23.10 5.89 -26.38
CA GLN A 4 -22.65 5.91 -25.01
C GLN A 4 -21.19 5.43 -24.98
N SER A 5 -20.24 6.36 -25.01
CA SER A 5 -18.86 6.01 -24.69
C SER A 5 -18.60 6.32 -23.23
N SER A 6 -18.74 5.27 -22.42
CA SER A 6 -18.02 5.03 -21.17
C SER A 6 -17.96 6.21 -20.20
N THR A 7 -18.83 6.15 -19.19
CA THR A 7 -18.58 6.70 -17.86
C THR A 7 -17.19 6.23 -17.38
N LYS A 8 -16.14 7.01 -17.65
CA LYS A 8 -14.98 7.03 -16.77
C LYS A 8 -15.48 7.69 -15.50
N GLY A 9 -16.07 6.87 -14.64
CA GLY A 9 -16.39 7.26 -13.29
C GLY A 9 -15.16 7.94 -12.74
N SER A 10 -15.37 9.11 -12.14
CA SER A 10 -14.41 9.79 -11.32
C SER A 10 -14.11 8.89 -10.13
N SER A 11 -13.37 7.80 -10.34
CA SER A 11 -12.81 7.00 -9.28
C SER A 11 -11.81 7.93 -8.64
N SER A 12 -12.20 8.60 -7.55
CA SER A 12 -11.24 9.22 -6.64
C SER A 12 -10.29 8.08 -6.29
N SER A 13 -9.17 8.03 -7.01
CA SER A 13 -8.29 6.89 -7.00
C SER A 13 -7.64 7.01 -5.65
N ASN A 14 -8.12 6.24 -4.67
CA ASN A 14 -7.52 6.25 -3.35
C ASN A 14 -6.05 6.00 -3.61
N PRO A 15 -5.14 6.93 -3.27
CA PRO A 15 -3.74 6.81 -3.66
C PRO A 15 -3.17 5.48 -3.15
N VAL A 16 -3.70 4.99 -2.03
CA VAL A 16 -3.49 3.66 -1.45
C VAL A 16 -3.69 2.52 -2.45
N GLU A 17 -4.82 2.49 -3.17
CA GLU A 17 -5.11 1.45 -4.16
C GLU A 17 -4.13 1.50 -5.34
N SER A 18 -3.57 2.68 -5.64
CA SER A 18 -2.53 2.82 -6.67
C SER A 18 -1.17 2.27 -6.23
N TYR A 19 -0.95 2.03 -4.93
CA TYR A 19 0.27 1.44 -4.40
C TYR A 19 0.15 -0.08 -4.21
N ILE A 20 -1.07 -0.65 -4.23
CA ILE A 20 -1.27 -2.09 -4.11
C ILE A 20 -0.69 -2.80 -5.34
N GLY A 21 0.12 -3.84 -5.11
CA GLY A 21 0.85 -4.57 -6.14
C GLY A 21 2.19 -3.94 -6.54
N CYS A 22 2.53 -2.76 -6.00
CA CYS A 22 3.85 -2.16 -6.20
C CYS A 22 4.91 -2.86 -5.34
N PHE A 23 6.11 -3.02 -5.90
CA PHE A 23 7.28 -3.43 -5.15
C PHE A 23 7.83 -2.21 -4.39
N ILE A 24 7.90 -2.32 -3.07
CA ILE A 24 8.37 -1.25 -2.20
C ILE A 24 9.53 -1.76 -1.34
N SER A 25 10.42 -0.83 -1.00
CA SER A 25 11.51 -1.05 -0.06
C SER A 25 11.27 -0.14 1.14
N LEU A 26 11.29 -0.71 2.34
CA LEU A 26 11.11 -0.02 3.61
C LEU A 26 12.36 -0.18 4.45
N ILE A 27 12.75 0.86 5.18
CA ILE A 27 13.89 0.84 6.08
C ILE A 27 13.34 1.07 7.49
N SER A 28 13.57 0.11 8.39
CA SER A 28 13.24 0.26 9.81
C SER A 28 14.19 1.25 10.49
N ASN A 29 13.78 1.77 11.65
CA ASN A 29 14.64 2.56 12.54
C ASN A 29 15.90 1.80 13.01
N TYR A 30 15.94 0.47 12.89
CA TYR A 30 17.13 -0.36 13.14
C TYR A 30 18.01 -0.61 11.91
N ASP A 31 17.85 0.19 10.85
CA ASP A 31 18.60 0.08 9.59
C ASP A 31 18.35 -1.24 8.81
N ILE A 32 17.24 -1.92 9.13
CA ILE A 32 16.85 -3.17 8.45
C ILE A 32 16.02 -2.83 7.21
N ARG A 33 16.44 -3.36 6.05
CA ARG A 33 15.77 -3.19 4.76
C ARG A 33 14.77 -4.33 4.53
N TYR A 34 13.48 -3.98 4.45
CA TYR A 34 12.42 -4.89 4.05
C TYR A 34 12.03 -4.60 2.61
N GLU A 35 11.88 -5.63 1.81
CA GLU A 35 11.46 -5.49 0.42
C GLU A 35 10.32 -6.47 0.15
N GLY A 36 9.32 -6.02 -0.58
CA GLY A 36 8.14 -6.84 -0.83
C GLY A 36 7.10 -6.15 -1.69
N VAL A 37 6.07 -6.91 -2.05
CA VAL A 37 4.92 -6.41 -2.81
C VAL A 37 3.85 -5.93 -1.83
N LEU A 38 3.43 -4.68 -1.97
CA LEU A 38 2.40 -4.10 -1.11
C LEU A 38 1.04 -4.78 -1.37
N TYR A 39 0.50 -5.45 -0.37
CA TYR A 39 -0.81 -6.11 -0.45
C TYR A 39 -1.91 -5.30 0.24
N PHE A 40 -1.57 -4.63 1.35
CA PHE A 40 -2.52 -3.87 2.15
C PHE A 40 -1.82 -2.68 2.80
N LEU A 41 -2.47 -1.52 2.87
CA LEU A 41 -1.96 -0.35 3.58
C LEU A 41 -3.14 0.35 4.25
N ASN A 42 -3.05 0.48 5.57
CA ASN A 42 -3.98 1.26 6.38
C ASN A 42 -3.24 2.45 6.97
N VAL A 43 -3.52 3.64 6.44
CA VAL A 43 -2.90 4.89 6.90
C VAL A 43 -3.40 5.28 8.29
N GLN A 44 -4.64 4.92 8.66
CA GLN A 44 -5.20 5.25 9.98
C GLN A 44 -4.52 4.46 11.09
N ASP A 45 -4.27 3.18 10.83
CA ASP A 45 -3.61 2.26 11.76
C ASP A 45 -2.08 2.20 11.56
N SER A 46 -1.54 3.02 10.65
CA SER A 46 -0.12 2.99 10.22
C SER A 46 0.41 1.57 9.94
N THR A 47 -0.46 0.72 9.40
CA THR A 47 -0.19 -0.70 9.19
C THR A 47 0.03 -0.97 7.72
N ILE A 48 1.08 -1.72 7.41
CA ILE A 48 1.45 -2.08 6.04
C ILE A 48 1.62 -3.59 5.93
N GLY A 49 0.93 -4.21 4.97
CA GLY A 49 1.02 -5.63 4.67
C GLY A 49 1.83 -5.85 3.41
N LEU A 50 2.98 -6.51 3.55
CA LEU A 50 3.82 -6.92 2.43
C LEU A 50 3.69 -8.43 2.20
N ASN A 51 3.45 -8.81 0.95
CA ASN A 51 3.62 -10.19 0.51
C ASN A 51 5.12 -10.41 0.29
N ASN A 52 5.70 -11.44 0.92
CA ASN A 52 7.14 -11.78 0.94
C ASN A 52 7.97 -11.22 2.13
N GLY A 53 7.39 -10.44 3.04
CA GLY A 53 8.06 -9.99 4.25
C GLY A 53 7.03 -9.55 5.29
N MET A 54 6.82 -10.39 6.31
CA MET A 54 5.85 -10.14 7.39
C MET A 54 6.24 -8.88 8.17
N LEU A 55 5.68 -7.73 7.79
CA LEU A 55 5.84 -6.47 8.50
C LEU A 55 4.60 -6.24 9.38
N THR A 56 4.36 -7.19 10.28
CA THR A 56 3.22 -7.14 11.20
C THR A 56 3.41 -6.15 12.33
N ASP A 57 4.58 -5.52 12.44
CA ASP A 57 4.88 -4.73 13.62
C ASP A 57 5.76 -3.49 13.35
N PHE A 58 5.16 -2.48 12.70
CA PHE A 58 5.68 -1.11 12.77
C PHE A 58 5.35 -0.43 14.11
N CYS A 59 4.42 -0.98 14.89
CA CYS A 59 3.89 -0.35 16.11
C CYS A 59 4.77 -0.60 17.36
N CYS A 60 5.32 -1.80 17.51
CA CYS A 60 6.21 -2.23 18.61
C CYS A 60 7.62 -1.66 18.49
N LEU A 61 8.01 -1.14 17.32
CA LEU A 61 9.29 -0.45 17.17
C LEU A 61 9.30 0.97 17.76
N LEU A 62 8.13 1.48 18.17
CA LEU A 62 7.95 2.85 18.63
C LEU A 62 7.62 2.95 20.14
N SER A 63 7.59 1.84 20.89
CA SER A 63 7.29 1.84 22.34
C SER A 63 8.46 1.43 23.23
#